data_AF-A0A661JGC3-F1
#
_entry.id   AF-A0A661JGC3-F1
#
_cell.length_a   1.000
_cell.length_b   1.000
_cell.length_c   1.000
_cell.angle_alpha   90.00
_cell.angle_beta   90.00
_cell.angle_gamma   90.00
#
_symmetry.space_group_name_H-M   'P 1'
#
loop_
_entity.id
_entity.type
_entity.pdbx_description
1 polymer ?
#
loop_
_entity_poly.entity_id
_entity_poly.type
_entity_poly.pdbx_seq_one_letter_code
_entity_poly.pdbx_strand_id
1 'polypeptide(L)'
;FNHHAGWGERRLDRGLSSIVPKPDMEMNEEDLKVEGIDGRAKVGTPYGEAVLEVRPSSGIKRGVLSLSVGMLEVEATGLVGDEGEVPPFGRVPARVERS
;
A
#
# COMPACT_ATOMS: atom_id res chain seq x y z
N PHE A 1 27.24 -13.92 13.11
CA PHE A 1 26.28 -14.55 14.04
C PHE A 1 25.84 -13.53 15.08
N ASN A 2 24.54 -13.55 15.42
CA ASN A 2 23.84 -12.74 16.43
C ASN A 2 23.34 -11.35 16.04
N HIS A 3 22.05 -11.27 15.69
CA HIS A 3 21.15 -10.25 16.24
C HIS A 3 19.81 -10.93 16.59
N HIS A 4 19.79 -11.58 17.77
CA HIS A 4 18.54 -11.88 18.46
C HIS A 4 18.07 -10.58 19.13
N ALA A 5 17.19 -9.84 18.46
CA ALA A 5 16.37 -8.82 19.11
C ALA A 5 15.11 -9.51 19.66
N GLY A 6 14.89 -9.31 20.95
CA GLY A 6 14.01 -10.09 21.82
C GLY A 6 12.59 -10.34 21.30
N TRP A 7 12.24 -11.62 21.25
CA TRP A 7 10.86 -12.08 21.29
C TRP A 7 10.38 -12.04 22.75
N GLY A 8 9.85 -10.90 23.16
CA GLY A 8 8.96 -10.85 24.33
C GLY A 8 7.68 -11.61 23.99
N GLU A 9 7.23 -12.45 24.92
CA GLU A 9 6.02 -13.29 24.87
C GLU A 9 4.93 -12.80 23.90
N ARG A 10 4.96 -13.26 22.64
CA ARG A 10 3.90 -13.03 21.67
C ARG A 10 3.54 -14.34 20.99
N ARG A 11 2.58 -15.02 21.61
CA ARG A 11 1.50 -15.80 20.99
C ARG A 11 1.75 -16.25 19.54
N LEU A 12 2.37 -17.42 19.40
CA LEU A 12 2.58 -18.14 18.13
C LEU A 12 1.26 -18.64 17.49
N ASP A 13 0.13 -18.47 18.18
CA ASP A 13 -1.23 -18.76 17.73
C ASP A 13 -1.77 -17.76 16.69
N ARG A 14 -1.08 -16.63 16.45
CA ARG A 14 -1.36 -15.76 15.31
C ARG A 14 -0.27 -15.95 14.26
N GLY A 15 -0.57 -16.73 13.22
CA GLY A 15 0.34 -17.00 12.10
C GLY A 15 0.82 -15.71 11.42
N LEU A 16 1.89 -15.83 10.61
CA LEU A 16 2.60 -14.76 9.87
C LEU A 16 1.72 -13.58 9.40
N SER A 17 0.48 -13.85 8.98
CA SER A 17 -0.56 -12.85 8.69
C SER A 17 -0.78 -11.73 9.74
N SER A 18 -0.46 -11.94 11.03
CA SER A 18 -0.57 -10.89 12.05
C SER A 18 0.67 -10.01 12.19
N ILE A 19 1.74 -10.38 11.48
CA ILE A 19 3.05 -9.71 11.51
C ILE A 19 3.32 -9.05 10.14
N VAL A 20 2.79 -9.63 9.05
CA VAL A 20 2.88 -9.03 7.71
C VAL A 20 1.88 -7.86 7.62
N PRO A 21 2.35 -6.63 7.36
CA PRO A 21 1.46 -5.50 7.15
C PRO A 21 0.53 -5.75 5.96
N LYS A 22 -0.74 -5.40 6.13
CA LYS A 22 -1.67 -5.27 5.00
C LYS A 22 -1.18 -4.15 4.08
N PRO A 23 -1.46 -4.23 2.77
CA PRO A 23 -1.12 -3.18 1.84
C PRO A 23 -1.89 -1.92 2.22
N ASP A 24 -1.14 -0.84 2.20
CA ASP A 24 -1.62 0.48 2.48
C ASP A 24 -1.08 1.46 1.44
N MET A 25 -1.78 2.57 1.30
CA MET A 25 -1.42 3.65 0.41
C MET A 25 -1.14 4.90 1.24
N GLU A 26 -0.03 5.56 0.97
CA GLU A 26 0.24 6.88 1.51
C GLU A 26 -0.05 7.95 0.45
N MET A 27 -0.72 9.02 0.88
CA MET A 27 -1.01 10.19 0.06
C MET A 27 -0.71 11.47 0.82
N ASN A 28 -0.48 12.55 0.08
CA ASN A 28 -0.34 13.87 0.66
C ASN A 28 -1.63 14.30 1.38
N GLU A 29 -1.49 14.96 2.54
CA GLU A 29 -2.62 15.43 3.35
C GLU A 29 -3.54 16.42 2.63
N GLU A 30 -3.00 17.31 1.80
CA GLU A 30 -3.82 18.27 1.05
C GLU A 30 -4.66 17.57 -0.01
N ASP A 31 -4.09 16.58 -0.70
CA ASP A 31 -4.80 15.83 -1.72
C ASP A 31 -5.90 14.98 -1.09
N LEU A 32 -5.65 14.35 0.06
CA LEU A 32 -6.70 13.65 0.81
C LEU A 32 -7.86 14.56 1.20
N LYS A 33 -7.58 15.81 1.58
CA LYS A 33 -8.63 16.80 1.90
C LYS A 33 -9.40 17.23 0.66
N VAL A 34 -8.71 17.49 -0.46
CA VAL A 34 -9.33 17.87 -1.74
C VAL A 34 -10.22 16.74 -2.26
N GLU A 35 -9.70 15.53 -2.27
CA GLU A 35 -10.41 14.33 -2.69
C GLU A 35 -11.41 13.86 -1.63
N GLY A 36 -11.37 14.39 -0.40
CA GLY A 36 -12.18 14.04 0.77
C GLY A 36 -12.20 12.55 1.10
N ILE A 37 -11.03 11.95 1.11
CA ILE A 37 -10.79 10.55 1.46
C ILE A 37 -10.44 10.47 2.95
N ASP A 38 -11.18 9.64 3.69
CA ASP A 38 -10.89 9.30 5.09
C ASP A 38 -10.99 7.78 5.27
N GLY A 39 -9.86 7.15 5.61
CA GLY A 39 -9.79 5.70 5.75
C GLY A 39 -9.47 4.97 4.46
N ARG A 40 -10.47 4.58 3.65
CA ARG A 40 -10.26 3.71 2.48
C ARG A 40 -10.57 4.41 1.17
N ALA A 41 -9.82 4.08 0.14
CA ALA A 41 -10.07 4.56 -1.22
C ALA A 41 -9.98 3.41 -2.23
N LYS A 42 -10.78 3.53 -3.29
CA LYS A 42 -10.64 2.72 -4.47
C LYS A 42 -9.53 3.33 -5.33
N VAL A 43 -8.54 2.52 -5.68
CA VAL A 43 -7.43 2.89 -6.57
C VAL A 43 -7.58 2.10 -7.85
N GLY A 44 -7.59 2.80 -8.98
CA GLY A 44 -7.61 2.20 -10.31
C GLY A 44 -6.36 2.56 -11.08
N THR A 45 -5.72 1.57 -11.70
CA THR A 45 -4.64 1.73 -12.67
C THR A 45 -5.05 1.09 -13.99
N PRO A 46 -4.27 1.25 -15.09
CA PRO A 46 -4.54 0.51 -16.32
C PRO A 46 -4.53 -1.02 -16.16
N TYR A 47 -4.01 -1.55 -15.05
CA TYR A 47 -3.80 -2.97 -14.83
C TYR A 47 -4.86 -3.60 -13.92
N GLY A 48 -5.51 -2.80 -13.08
CA GLY A 48 -6.52 -3.31 -12.16
C GLY A 48 -7.04 -2.25 -11.20
N GLU A 49 -7.91 -2.70 -10.30
CA GLU A 49 -8.51 -1.86 -9.25
C GLU A 49 -8.42 -2.58 -7.90
N ALA A 50 -8.22 -1.82 -6.82
CA ALA A 50 -8.22 -2.35 -5.46
C ALA A 50 -8.75 -1.30 -4.46
N VAL A 51 -9.25 -1.77 -3.31
CA VAL A 51 -9.69 -0.88 -2.22
C VAL A 51 -8.73 -0.98 -1.05
N LEU A 52 -7.94 0.07 -0.85
CA LEU A 52 -6.83 0.09 0.10
C LEU A 52 -7.10 1.03 1.28
N GLU A 53 -6.46 0.74 2.41
CA GLU A 53 -6.33 1.71 3.50
C GLU A 53 -5.41 2.84 3.04
N VAL A 54 -5.79 4.08 3.34
CA VAL A 54 -5.07 5.29 2.95
C VAL A 54 -4.62 6.04 4.18
N ARG A 55 -3.34 6.39 4.21
CA ARG A 55 -2.71 7.12 5.31
C ARG A 55 -2.19 8.47 4.82
N PRO A 56 -2.41 9.53 5.61
CA PRO A 56 -1.78 10.81 5.34
C PRO A 56 -0.27 10.72 5.57
N SER A 57 0.51 11.28 4.65
CA SER A 57 1.96 11.34 4.75
C SER A 57 2.48 12.68 4.26
N SER A 58 3.16 13.43 5.13
CA SER A 58 3.78 14.72 4.82
C SER A 58 5.04 14.58 3.95
N GLY A 59 5.59 13.37 3.85
CA GLY A 59 6.73 13.04 2.99
C GLY A 59 6.36 12.81 1.53
N ILE A 60 5.07 12.61 1.22
CA ILE A 60 4.59 12.38 -0.13
C ILE A 60 4.28 13.70 -0.83
N LYS A 61 4.84 13.89 -2.03
CA LYS A 61 4.56 15.05 -2.87
C LYS A 61 3.12 15.02 -3.37
N ARG A 62 2.50 16.19 -3.51
CA ARG A 62 1.18 16.31 -4.12
C ARG A 62 1.09 15.69 -5.51
N GLY A 63 -0.01 15.01 -5.78
CA GLY A 63 -0.28 14.26 -7.02
C GLY A 63 0.50 12.94 -7.13
N VAL A 64 1.22 12.53 -6.08
CA VAL A 64 1.92 11.25 -6.00
C VAL A 64 1.28 10.42 -4.90
N LEU A 65 1.20 9.11 -5.12
CA LEU A 65 0.85 8.13 -4.11
C LEU A 65 2.01 7.15 -3.93
N SER A 66 2.15 6.61 -2.72
CA SER A 66 3.08 5.53 -2.44
C SER A 66 2.28 4.30 -2.04
N LEU A 67 2.42 3.22 -2.80
CA LEU A 67 1.79 1.94 -2.52
C LEU A 67 2.78 1.04 -1.78
N SER A 68 2.41 0.60 -0.59
CA SER A 68 3.10 -0.45 0.14
C SER A 68 2.40 -1.77 -0.14
N VAL A 69 3.05 -2.69 -0.85
CA VAL A 69 2.54 -4.06 -1.06
C VAL A 69 3.24 -5.01 -0.10
N GLY A 70 2.48 -5.67 0.77
CA GLY A 70 3.00 -6.74 1.61
C GLY A 70 3.40 -7.95 0.76
N MET A 71 4.41 -8.72 1.21
CA MET A 71 4.94 -9.89 0.48
C MET A 71 3.92 -10.99 0.15
N LEU A 72 2.71 -10.94 0.73
CA LEU A 72 1.69 -11.99 0.63
C LEU A 72 0.37 -11.53 0.00
N GLU A 73 0.22 -10.25 -0.39
CA GLU A 73 -1.04 -9.75 -0.93
C GLU A 73 -1.02 -9.59 -2.44
N VAL A 74 -1.58 -10.61 -3.11
CA VAL A 74 -1.68 -10.73 -4.57
C VAL A 74 -2.61 -9.66 -5.19
N GLU A 75 -3.64 -9.21 -4.47
CA GLU A 75 -4.62 -8.26 -5.02
C GLU A 75 -4.01 -6.87 -5.31
N ALA A 76 -3.13 -6.37 -4.43
CA ALA A 76 -2.46 -5.09 -4.64
C ALA A 76 -1.38 -5.14 -5.73
N THR A 77 -0.82 -6.33 -6.01
CA THR A 77 0.11 -6.52 -7.14
C THR A 77 -0.57 -6.35 -8.49
N GLY A 78 -1.89 -6.57 -8.58
CA GLY A 78 -2.68 -6.30 -9.78
C GLY A 78 -2.75 -4.82 -10.18
N LEU A 79 -2.37 -3.90 -9.30
CA LEU A 79 -2.26 -2.47 -9.63
C LEU A 79 -1.00 -2.15 -10.44
N VAL A 80 0.00 -3.03 -10.43
CA VAL A 80 1.29 -2.85 -11.10
C VAL A 80 1.42 -3.93 -12.16
N GLY A 81 1.22 -3.57 -13.43
CA GLY A 81 1.22 -4.52 -14.54
C GLY A 81 2.54 -5.27 -14.70
N ASP A 82 2.46 -6.43 -15.36
CA ASP A 82 3.59 -7.31 -15.67
C ASP A 82 4.27 -6.93 -17.00
N GLU A 83 4.63 -5.65 -17.17
CA GLU A 83 5.35 -5.20 -18.36
C GLU A 83 6.85 -5.54 -18.28
N GLY A 84 7.18 -6.83 -18.40
CA GLY A 84 8.55 -7.34 -18.58
C GLY A 84 9.27 -7.80 -17.31
N GLU A 85 10.56 -8.18 -17.43
CA GLU A 85 11.37 -8.73 -16.33
C GLU A 85 11.52 -7.80 -15.11
N VAL A 86 11.21 -6.51 -15.27
CA VAL A 86 11.21 -5.50 -14.19
C VAL A 86 9.91 -4.69 -14.32
N PRO A 87 8.92 -4.92 -13.43
CA PRO A 87 7.69 -4.14 -13.43
C PRO A 87 8.01 -2.65 -13.30
N PRO A 88 7.25 -1.76 -13.97
CA PRO A 88 7.44 -0.32 -13.88
C PRO A 88 6.94 0.22 -12.53
N PHE A 89 7.57 -0.19 -11.43
CA PHE A 89 7.25 0.19 -10.05
C PHE A 89 7.33 1.71 -9.79
N GLY A 90 7.83 2.50 -10.75
CA GLY A 90 8.10 3.92 -10.55
C GLY A 90 7.05 4.91 -11.06
N ARG A 91 6.23 4.57 -12.06
CA ARG A 91 5.36 5.55 -12.77
C ARG A 91 4.09 4.94 -13.37
N VAL A 92 3.28 4.30 -12.55
CA VAL A 92 1.95 3.86 -12.97
C VAL A 92 0.95 4.99 -12.73
N PRO A 93 0.25 5.50 -13.76
CA PRO A 93 -0.82 6.46 -13.54
C PRO A 93 -1.95 5.78 -12.77
N ALA A 94 -2.45 6.45 -11.74
CA ALA A 94 -3.50 5.94 -10.89
C ALA A 94 -4.61 6.98 -10.73
N ARG A 95 -5.84 6.50 -10.63
CA ARG A 95 -7.02 7.28 -10.22
C ARG A 95 -7.43 6.81 -8.84
N VAL A 96 -7.80 7.76 -8.00
CA VAL A 96 -8.24 7.49 -6.63
C VAL A 96 -9.64 8.03 -6.45
N GLU A 97 -10.54 7.19 -5.95
CA GLU A 97 -11.94 7.51 -5.70
C GLU A 97 -12.31 7.12 -4.27
N ARG A 98 -13.27 7.85 -3.68
CA ARG A 98 -13.82 7.49 -2.37
C ARG A 98 -14.51 6.13 -2.47
N SER A 99 -14.26 5.25 -1.50
CA SER A 99 -14.91 3.94 -1.40
C SER A 99 -16.19 3.99 -0.57
#